data_AF-G0U6U0-F1
#
_entry.id   AF-G0U6U0-F1
#
_cell.length_a   1.000
_cell.length_b   1.000
_cell.length_c   1.000
_cell.angle_alpha   90.00
_cell.angle_beta   90.00
_cell.angle_gamma   90.00
#
_symmetry.space_group_name_H-M   'P 1'
#
loop_
_entity.id
_entity.type
_entity.pdbx_description
1 polymer ?
#
loop_
_entity_poly.entity_id
_entity_poly.type
_entity_poly.pdbx_seq_one_letter_code
_entity_poly.pdbx_strand_id
1 'polypeptide(L)'
;MSGASPGFMPPLTHHNRNKMLGRIRPQHKSVLQHSVITFGSTEAGNRTVPFDSVVEGVRTGEERVLPKESDKQRRCSDELDSANRRVQQLGIELQQALEKLRQKAVHEQKLKRMVSIYELRLEEAATRQHLIVEGLFLSMAMCWSYWSGRSGDLRRVLDQLESERDEAASALKSARAENMQLVDKLRDCDAFRLENGGLKLQVSRLEDEVKRLRAVVSKMEWDRGENELSFSSKQCKLESDLMRAQEEVQRLSCKLKEAQDEKTALDVMTEQVRLFVQLICQPNFFVVKDATLQPVDRNRAEPTGYVLVPLTVLLQGFSLLPTDDRDAVIESYKVHLP
;
A
#
# COMPACT_ATOMS: atom_id res chain seq x y z
N MET A 1 -34.64 17.42 4.21
CA MET A 1 -34.62 18.50 5.22
C MET A 1 -33.16 18.74 5.56
N SER A 2 -32.52 19.74 4.94
CA SER A 2 -32.33 21.13 5.46
C SER A 2 -31.49 21.12 6.75
N GLY A 3 -30.33 21.79 6.89
CA GLY A 3 -29.61 22.78 6.06
C GLY A 3 -28.09 22.64 6.27
N ALA A 4 -27.26 23.04 5.31
CA ALA A 4 -26.80 24.40 5.02
C ALA A 4 -25.50 24.77 5.77
N SER A 5 -24.39 24.72 5.02
CA SER A 5 -23.05 25.31 5.22
C SER A 5 -23.13 26.87 5.31
N PRO A 6 -22.04 27.68 5.49
CA PRO A 6 -20.61 27.37 5.30
C PRO A 6 -19.57 28.04 6.24
N GLY A 7 -18.42 27.38 6.41
CA GLY A 7 -17.18 27.98 6.92
C GLY A 7 -16.19 28.14 5.78
N PHE A 8 -16.18 29.34 5.21
CA PHE A 8 -15.35 29.82 4.11
C PHE A 8 -13.87 29.91 4.54
N MET A 9 -13.00 29.06 3.99
CA MET A 9 -11.56 29.35 3.97
C MET A 9 -11.08 29.34 2.51
N PRO A 10 -10.38 30.40 2.06
CA PRO A 10 -9.95 30.51 0.68
C PRO A 10 -8.81 29.54 0.39
N PRO A 11 -8.68 29.05 -0.86
CA PRO A 11 -7.58 28.22 -1.28
C PRO A 11 -6.30 29.09 -1.30
N LEU A 12 -5.26 28.66 -0.60
CA LEU A 12 -3.90 29.14 -0.84
C LEU A 12 -3.47 28.60 -2.21
N THR A 13 -3.84 29.35 -3.25
CA THR A 13 -3.35 29.15 -4.61
C THR A 13 -1.84 29.36 -4.60
N HIS A 14 -1.08 28.29 -4.83
CA HIS A 14 0.31 28.39 -5.26
C HIS A 14 0.35 29.16 -6.58
N HIS A 15 0.82 30.40 -6.51
CA HIS A 15 1.10 31.20 -7.68
C HIS A 15 2.36 30.64 -8.34
N ASN A 16 2.14 29.79 -9.34
CA ASN A 16 3.15 29.28 -10.24
C ASN A 16 3.66 30.45 -11.11
N ARG A 17 4.70 31.15 -10.65
CA ARG A 17 5.37 32.19 -11.43
C ARG A 17 6.61 31.60 -12.07
N ASN A 18 6.39 30.86 -13.15
CA ASN A 18 7.46 30.42 -14.03
C ASN A 18 7.35 31.17 -15.36
N LYS A 19 8.51 31.64 -15.83
CA LYS A 19 8.81 32.22 -17.16
C LYS A 19 8.44 33.70 -17.35
N MET A 20 9.45 34.55 -17.18
CA MET A 20 9.97 35.45 -18.22
C MET A 20 11.19 36.20 -17.65
N LEU A 21 12.13 36.57 -18.54
CA LEU A 21 13.43 37.20 -18.30
C LEU A 21 14.54 36.20 -17.91
N GLY A 22 15.61 35.99 -18.65
CA GLY A 22 16.06 36.55 -19.92
C GLY A 22 17.45 35.95 -20.16
N ARG A 23 17.62 35.26 -21.30
CA ARG A 23 18.95 34.82 -21.76
C ARG A 23 19.79 36.07 -22.00
N ILE A 24 20.92 36.20 -21.33
CA ILE A 24 21.99 37.09 -21.80
C ILE A 24 23.12 36.19 -22.29
N ARG A 25 23.12 35.96 -23.60
CA ARG A 25 24.32 35.58 -24.34
C ARG A 25 25.04 36.87 -24.79
N PRO A 26 26.36 36.83 -24.96
CA PRO A 26 27.18 38.00 -25.22
C PRO A 26 27.26 38.27 -26.73
N GLN A 27 27.02 39.51 -27.19
CA GLN A 27 27.49 39.97 -28.50
C GLN A 27 27.81 41.48 -28.52
N HIS A 28 29.10 41.72 -28.76
CA HIS A 28 29.75 42.74 -29.60
C HIS A 28 29.02 44.02 -30.07
N LYS A 29 29.74 45.13 -29.83
CA LYS A 29 30.09 46.24 -30.74
C LYS A 29 28.95 46.98 -31.46
N SER A 30 28.75 48.23 -31.04
CA SER A 30 28.50 49.34 -31.96
C SER A 30 29.24 50.61 -31.49
N VAL A 31 29.85 51.26 -32.46
CA VAL A 31 30.69 52.46 -32.41
C VAL A 31 29.85 53.72 -32.26
N LEU A 32 30.23 54.62 -31.34
CA LEU A 32 29.91 56.06 -31.28
C LEU A 32 31.11 56.72 -30.57
N GLN A 33 32.18 57.13 -31.25
CA GLN A 33 32.42 58.42 -31.94
C GLN A 33 32.07 59.69 -31.13
N HIS A 34 33.15 60.35 -30.68
CA HIS A 34 33.33 61.77 -30.27
C HIS A 34 32.64 62.20 -28.95
N SER A 35 33.28 62.87 -27.99
CA SER A 35 34.30 63.92 -28.04
C SER A 35 35.27 63.87 -26.85
N VAL A 36 36.56 64.01 -27.15
CA VAL A 36 37.69 64.14 -26.22
C VAL A 36 37.88 65.63 -25.90
N ILE A 37 37.99 65.98 -24.61
CA ILE A 37 38.73 67.15 -24.15
C ILE A 37 39.68 66.65 -23.06
N THR A 38 40.93 66.44 -23.44
CA THR A 38 42.06 66.20 -22.54
C THR A 38 42.91 67.46 -22.51
N PHE A 39 43.09 68.07 -21.34
CA PHE A 39 44.21 68.96 -21.12
C PHE A 39 45.42 68.09 -20.73
N GLY A 40 46.47 68.21 -21.55
CA GLY A 40 47.64 67.36 -21.54
C GLY A 40 48.60 67.61 -20.38
N SER A 41 49.17 66.49 -19.96
CA SER A 41 50.43 66.30 -19.24
C SER A 41 51.63 66.95 -19.95
N THR A 42 52.71 67.21 -19.21
CA THR A 42 54.03 66.59 -19.47
C THR A 42 55.05 66.93 -18.38
N GLU A 43 55.61 65.89 -17.76
CA GLU A 43 56.99 65.90 -17.27
C GLU A 43 57.98 65.82 -18.44
N ALA A 44 59.22 66.26 -18.15
CA ALA A 44 60.49 65.99 -18.83
C ALA A 44 61.08 67.10 -19.74
N GLY A 45 62.24 67.61 -19.31
CA GLY A 45 63.43 67.64 -20.16
C GLY A 45 63.78 68.95 -20.88
N ASN A 46 64.76 69.66 -20.33
CA ASN A 46 65.84 70.40 -21.00
C ASN A 46 65.68 70.73 -22.50
N ARG A 47 65.49 72.03 -22.82
CA ARG A 47 66.37 72.87 -23.67
C ARG A 47 65.66 74.17 -24.10
N THR A 48 66.35 75.29 -23.85
CA THR A 48 66.45 76.53 -24.69
C THR A 48 65.18 77.28 -25.15
N VAL A 49 64.85 78.38 -24.42
CA VAL A 49 64.67 79.81 -24.81
C VAL A 49 64.32 80.15 -26.30
N PRO A 50 63.63 81.27 -26.65
CA PRO A 50 62.48 82.02 -26.08
C PRO A 50 61.39 82.29 -27.16
N PHE A 51 60.21 82.85 -26.84
CA PHE A 51 59.44 83.77 -27.72
C PHE A 51 58.30 84.40 -26.88
N ASP A 52 58.39 85.71 -26.65
CA ASP A 52 57.57 86.78 -27.23
C ASP A 52 56.08 86.72 -26.87
N SER A 53 55.69 87.55 -25.91
CA SER A 53 54.40 88.22 -25.95
C SER A 53 54.62 89.73 -26.00
N VAL A 54 54.42 90.21 -27.23
CA VAL A 54 54.19 91.60 -27.62
C VAL A 54 53.09 92.19 -26.72
N VAL A 55 53.43 93.24 -25.98
CA VAL A 55 52.46 94.23 -25.50
C VAL A 55 52.83 95.55 -26.15
N GLU A 56 51.87 96.03 -26.91
CA GLU A 56 51.90 97.19 -27.79
C GLU A 56 52.04 98.49 -26.98
N GLY A 57 52.65 99.48 -27.62
CA GLY A 57 53.24 100.63 -26.94
C GLY A 57 52.28 101.76 -26.61
N VAL A 58 52.75 102.63 -25.71
CA VAL A 58 52.39 104.05 -25.70
C VAL A 58 53.67 104.85 -25.88
N ARG A 59 53.70 105.56 -27.00
CA ARG A 59 54.72 106.49 -27.48
C ARG A 59 54.83 107.71 -26.57
N THR A 60 56.05 108.07 -26.18
CA THR A 60 56.53 109.47 -26.22
C THR A 60 58.04 109.44 -26.39
N GLY A 61 58.47 109.52 -27.65
CA GLY A 61 59.82 109.97 -27.97
C GLY A 61 59.84 111.49 -27.94
N GLU A 62 60.81 112.05 -27.20
CA GLU A 62 61.37 113.36 -27.50
C GLU A 62 62.89 113.23 -27.40
N GLU A 63 63.46 112.93 -28.56
CA GLU A 63 64.87 113.11 -28.87
C GLU A 63 65.06 114.60 -29.19
N ARG A 64 65.79 115.33 -28.34
CA ARG A 64 66.23 116.70 -28.65
C ARG A 64 67.73 116.71 -28.96
N VAL A 65 67.97 117.03 -30.23
CA VAL A 65 69.22 117.27 -30.93
C VAL A 65 70.01 118.42 -30.31
N LEU A 66 71.33 118.24 -30.22
CA LEU A 66 72.36 119.24 -29.93
C LEU A 66 72.35 120.40 -30.95
N PRO A 67 72.56 121.66 -30.55
CA PRO A 67 73.12 122.68 -31.42
C PRO A 67 74.60 122.92 -31.09
N LYS A 68 75.45 122.85 -32.12
CA LYS A 68 76.87 123.24 -32.10
C LYS A 68 77.03 124.68 -32.66
N GLU A 69 77.75 125.50 -31.89
CA GLU A 69 78.67 126.59 -32.27
C GLU A 69 78.19 127.80 -33.10
N SER A 70 78.33 129.03 -32.57
CA SER A 70 79.49 129.92 -32.85
C SER A 70 79.33 131.36 -32.31
N ASP A 71 80.43 131.87 -31.75
CA ASP A 71 80.94 133.24 -31.70
C ASP A 71 80.12 134.43 -31.15
N LYS A 72 80.55 134.96 -29.99
CA LYS A 72 81.35 136.21 -29.90
C LYS A 72 81.69 136.61 -28.44
N GLN A 73 82.99 136.58 -28.15
CA GLN A 73 83.78 137.58 -27.43
C GLN A 73 83.43 138.05 -26.00
N ARG A 74 84.48 137.94 -25.16
CA ARG A 74 84.96 138.87 -24.10
C ARG A 74 84.36 138.74 -22.69
N ARG A 75 85.03 137.97 -21.82
CA ARG A 75 86.00 138.45 -20.79
C ARG A 75 86.31 137.30 -19.80
N CYS A 76 87.60 137.08 -19.55
CA CYS A 76 88.17 136.06 -18.66
C CYS A 76 87.86 136.31 -17.17
N SER A 77 87.81 135.21 -16.40
CA SER A 77 88.23 135.08 -14.98
C SER A 77 87.23 134.42 -13.99
N ASP A 78 86.35 133.49 -14.42
CA ASP A 78 85.43 132.76 -13.51
C ASP A 78 85.42 131.20 -13.66
N GLU A 79 86.28 130.60 -14.49
CA GLU A 79 86.18 129.17 -14.85
C GLU A 79 86.68 128.19 -13.77
N LEU A 80 87.66 128.57 -12.94
CA LEU A 80 88.27 127.67 -11.93
C LEU A 80 87.33 127.38 -10.75
N ASP A 81 86.54 128.37 -10.32
CA ASP A 81 85.56 128.22 -9.23
C ASP A 81 84.33 127.42 -9.66
N SER A 82 83.97 127.48 -10.95
CA SER A 82 82.86 126.69 -11.50
C SER A 82 83.19 125.19 -11.59
N ALA A 83 84.44 124.86 -11.92
CA ALA A 83 84.94 123.48 -11.97
C ALA A 83 85.02 122.86 -10.56
N ASN A 84 85.49 123.61 -9.56
CA ASN A 84 85.53 123.15 -8.17
C ASN A 84 84.13 122.91 -7.58
N ARG A 85 83.14 123.78 -7.89
CA ARG A 85 81.74 123.54 -7.48
C ARG A 85 81.15 122.29 -8.13
N ARG A 86 81.48 122.01 -9.40
CA ARG A 86 81.07 120.78 -10.09
C ARG A 86 81.71 119.53 -9.47
N VAL A 87 82.99 119.57 -9.10
CA VAL A 87 83.66 118.45 -8.43
C VAL A 87 83.06 118.18 -7.05
N GLN A 88 82.74 119.23 -6.28
CA GLN A 88 82.04 119.07 -5.01
C GLN A 88 80.62 118.52 -5.18
N GLN A 89 79.90 118.99 -6.20
CA GLN A 89 78.56 118.52 -6.52
C GLN A 89 78.58 117.04 -6.96
N LEU A 90 79.53 116.65 -7.81
CA LEU A 90 79.77 115.25 -8.16
C LEU A 90 80.20 114.41 -6.95
N GLY A 91 80.96 114.98 -6.00
CA GLY A 91 81.31 114.32 -4.74
C GLY A 91 80.08 114.03 -3.88
N ILE A 92 79.15 114.99 -3.77
CA ILE A 92 77.87 114.82 -3.06
C ILE A 92 76.99 113.79 -3.79
N GLU A 93 76.89 113.86 -5.12
CA GLU A 93 76.11 112.92 -5.93
C GLU A 93 76.67 111.50 -5.84
N LEU A 94 78.00 111.32 -5.86
CA LEU A 94 78.64 110.03 -5.65
C LEU A 94 78.37 109.50 -4.24
N GLN A 95 78.44 110.35 -3.22
CA GLN A 95 78.12 109.96 -1.84
C GLN A 95 76.65 109.56 -1.69
N GLN A 96 75.72 110.27 -2.33
CA GLN A 96 74.30 109.91 -2.38
C GLN A 96 74.06 108.61 -3.15
N ALA A 97 74.76 108.38 -4.26
CA ALA A 97 74.68 107.14 -5.03
C ALA A 97 75.21 105.94 -4.23
N LEU A 98 76.32 106.12 -3.50
CA LEU A 98 76.87 105.11 -2.59
C LEU A 98 75.91 104.81 -1.43
N GLU A 99 75.27 105.83 -0.86
CA GLU A 99 74.28 105.64 0.21
C GLU A 99 73.02 104.91 -0.30
N LYS A 100 72.53 105.24 -1.50
CA LYS A 100 71.43 104.52 -2.17
C LYS A 100 71.80 103.07 -2.50
N LEU A 101 73.04 102.82 -2.93
CA LEU A 101 73.56 101.46 -3.15
C LEU A 101 73.62 100.67 -1.84
N ARG A 102 74.06 101.29 -0.73
CA ARG A 102 74.04 100.67 0.61
C ARG A 102 72.62 100.34 1.06
N GLN A 103 71.67 101.27 0.90
CA GLN A 103 70.27 101.04 1.21
C GLN A 103 69.66 99.92 0.36
N LYS A 104 69.96 99.90 -0.94
CA LYS A 104 69.54 98.84 -1.86
C LYS A 104 70.13 97.48 -1.45
N ALA A 105 71.41 97.42 -1.07
CA ALA A 105 72.04 96.20 -0.57
C ALA A 105 71.38 95.69 0.72
N VAL A 106 71.05 96.59 1.66
CA VAL A 106 70.30 96.23 2.88
C VAL A 106 68.89 95.74 2.53
N HIS A 107 68.18 96.38 1.61
CA HIS A 107 66.86 95.94 1.15
C HIS A 107 66.91 94.60 0.42
N GLU A 108 67.90 94.39 -0.44
CA GLU A 108 68.13 93.11 -1.12
C GLU A 108 68.43 92.00 -0.11
N GLN A 109 69.25 92.28 0.91
CA GLN A 109 69.50 91.31 1.98
C GLN A 109 68.23 91.00 2.79
N LYS A 110 67.39 92.01 3.07
CA LYS A 110 66.07 91.80 3.71
C LYS A 110 65.15 90.95 2.83
N LEU A 111 65.09 91.22 1.52
CA LEU A 111 64.31 90.44 0.56
C LEU A 111 64.81 88.99 0.51
N LYS A 112 66.12 88.76 0.42
CA LYS A 112 66.71 87.42 0.47
C LYS A 112 66.32 86.68 1.75
N ARG A 113 66.40 87.32 2.91
CA ARG A 113 65.95 86.73 4.18
C ARG A 113 64.46 86.41 4.18
N MET A 114 63.62 87.30 3.65
CA MET A 114 62.17 87.02 3.55
C MET A 114 61.88 85.84 2.62
N VAL A 115 62.54 85.79 1.46
CA VAL A 115 62.40 84.66 0.51
C VAL A 115 62.76 83.35 1.19
N SER A 116 63.92 83.26 1.87
CA SER A 116 64.31 82.05 2.60
C SER A 116 63.31 81.67 3.71
N ILE A 117 62.70 82.64 4.40
CA ILE A 117 61.65 82.35 5.38
C ILE A 117 60.39 81.79 4.70
N TYR A 118 59.99 82.33 3.56
CA TYR A 118 58.83 81.83 2.82
C TYR A 118 59.08 80.44 2.22
N GLU A 119 60.29 80.17 1.71
CA GLU A 119 60.70 78.85 1.24
C GLU A 119 60.62 77.81 2.38
N LEU A 120 61.21 78.11 3.53
CA LEU A 120 61.13 77.21 4.70
C LEU A 120 59.68 76.99 5.17
N ARG A 121 58.84 78.03 5.16
CA ARG A 121 57.42 77.90 5.51
C ARG A 121 56.65 77.05 4.49
N LEU A 122 56.98 77.16 3.21
CA LEU A 122 56.38 76.36 2.16
C LEU A 122 56.80 74.89 2.28
N GLU A 123 58.08 74.62 2.53
CA GLU A 123 58.60 73.27 2.80
C GLU A 123 57.96 72.66 4.05
N GLU A 124 57.83 73.42 5.14
CA GLU A 124 57.14 72.97 6.35
C GLU A 124 55.65 72.70 6.08
N ALA A 125 54.97 73.55 5.32
CA ALA A 125 53.57 73.33 4.94
C ALA A 125 53.40 72.09 4.05
N ALA A 126 54.30 71.89 3.08
CA ALA A 126 54.29 70.75 2.18
C ALA A 126 54.55 69.44 2.94
N THR A 127 55.51 69.41 3.86
CA THR A 127 55.80 68.23 4.69
C THR A 127 54.64 67.91 5.64
N ARG A 128 54.02 68.91 6.27
CA ARG A 128 52.80 68.71 7.09
C ARG A 128 51.64 68.15 6.26
N GLN A 129 51.39 68.68 5.07
CA GLN A 129 50.35 68.16 4.18
C GLN A 129 50.64 66.74 3.73
N HIS A 130 51.90 66.44 3.39
CA HIS A 130 52.33 65.09 3.02
C HIS A 130 52.03 64.08 4.12
N LEU A 131 52.41 64.37 5.38
CA LEU A 131 52.13 63.50 6.52
C LEU A 131 50.63 63.31 6.78
N ILE A 132 49.81 64.36 6.60
CA ILE A 132 48.35 64.26 6.72
C ILE A 132 47.79 63.31 5.65
N VAL A 133 48.23 63.48 4.40
CA VAL A 133 47.78 62.65 3.27
C VAL A 133 48.22 61.18 3.48
N GLU A 134 49.46 60.93 3.87
CA GLU A 134 49.94 59.59 4.21
C GLU A 134 49.14 58.96 5.36
N GLY A 135 48.86 59.72 6.42
CA GLY A 135 48.03 59.26 7.53
C GLY A 135 46.59 58.90 7.11
N LEU A 136 45.99 59.68 6.19
CA LEU A 136 44.68 59.39 5.62
C LEU A 136 44.71 58.11 4.77
N PHE A 137 45.73 57.93 3.93
CA PHE A 137 45.88 56.70 3.14
C PHE A 137 46.07 55.46 4.03
N LEU A 138 46.86 55.57 5.10
CA LEU A 138 47.04 54.48 6.06
C LEU A 138 45.73 54.13 6.76
N SER A 139 44.97 55.13 7.20
CA SER A 139 43.64 54.94 7.81
C SER A 139 42.66 54.28 6.84
N MET A 140 42.60 54.76 5.59
CA MET A 140 41.77 54.15 4.55
C MET A 140 42.16 52.69 4.29
N ALA A 141 43.46 52.39 4.23
CA ALA A 141 43.95 51.02 4.02
C ALA A 141 43.58 50.09 5.20
N MET A 142 43.66 50.59 6.45
CA MET A 142 43.22 49.85 7.63
C MET A 142 41.71 49.61 7.64
N CYS A 143 40.90 50.64 7.32
CA CYS A 143 39.46 50.47 7.20
C CYS A 143 39.10 49.46 6.10
N TRP A 144 39.75 49.55 4.94
CA TRP A 144 39.52 48.64 3.83
C TRP A 144 39.86 47.18 4.19
N SER A 145 41.03 46.94 4.80
CA SER A 145 41.42 45.59 5.20
C SER A 145 40.49 45.01 6.27
N TYR A 146 40.07 45.83 7.24
CA TYR A 146 39.07 45.46 8.23
C TYR A 146 37.73 45.07 7.58
N TRP A 147 37.20 45.91 6.69
CA TRP A 147 35.94 45.64 6.00
C TRP A 147 36.02 44.41 5.08
N SER A 148 37.13 44.22 4.37
CA SER A 148 37.35 43.04 3.54
C SER A 148 37.40 41.76 4.39
N GLY A 149 38.11 41.79 5.52
CA GLY A 149 38.16 40.68 6.48
C GLY A 149 36.78 40.36 7.03
N ARG A 150 36.04 41.37 7.48
CA ARG A 150 34.69 41.23 8.01
C ARG A 150 33.70 40.71 6.97
N SER A 151 33.79 41.18 5.73
CA SER A 151 32.97 40.65 4.63
C SER A 151 33.31 39.18 4.32
N GLY A 152 34.57 38.79 4.45
CA GLY A 152 35.01 37.40 4.33
C GLY A 152 34.47 36.52 5.46
N ASP A 153 34.52 36.98 6.70
CA ASP A 153 33.94 36.28 7.85
C ASP A 153 32.42 36.11 7.70
N LEU A 154 31.70 37.18 7.31
CA LEU A 154 30.26 37.12 7.09
C LEU A 154 29.89 36.13 5.98
N ARG A 155 30.67 36.09 4.90
CA ARG A 155 30.46 35.09 3.84
C ARG A 155 30.67 33.67 4.34
N ARG A 156 31.73 33.42 5.12
CA ARG A 156 31.95 32.10 5.74
C ARG A 156 30.80 31.67 6.64
N VAL A 157 30.24 32.58 7.43
CA VAL A 157 29.07 32.29 8.27
C VAL A 157 27.83 32.00 7.41
N LEU A 158 27.61 32.75 6.32
CA LEU A 158 26.51 32.48 5.40
C LEU A 158 26.64 31.11 4.74
N ASP A 159 27.84 30.77 4.24
CA ASP A 159 28.11 29.46 3.63
C ASP A 159 27.89 28.32 4.64
N GLN A 160 28.30 28.50 5.90
CA GLN A 160 28.03 27.55 6.99
C GLN A 160 26.53 27.39 7.24
N LEU A 161 25.78 28.49 7.41
CA LEU A 161 24.33 28.43 7.62
C LEU A 161 23.58 27.79 6.44
N GLU A 162 24.04 28.03 5.21
CA GLU A 162 23.48 27.37 4.02
C GLU A 162 23.73 25.86 4.06
N SER A 163 24.94 25.42 4.41
CA SER A 163 25.25 23.99 4.57
C SER A 163 24.43 23.32 5.68
N GLU A 164 24.34 23.94 6.86
CA GLU A 164 23.53 23.43 7.98
C GLU A 164 22.04 23.36 7.63
N ARG A 165 21.52 24.36 6.90
CA ARG A 165 20.15 24.35 6.39
C ARG A 165 19.91 23.16 5.46
N ASP A 166 20.83 22.92 4.52
CA ASP A 166 20.69 21.86 3.53
C ASP A 166 20.81 20.47 4.17
N GLU A 167 21.71 20.32 5.13
CA GLU A 167 21.81 19.11 5.96
C GLU A 167 20.51 18.87 6.74
N ALA A 168 20.01 19.88 7.46
CA ALA A 168 18.76 19.78 8.20
C ALA A 168 17.56 19.45 7.29
N ALA A 169 17.49 20.07 6.10
CA ALA A 169 16.46 19.79 5.11
C ALA A 169 16.55 18.36 4.57
N SER A 170 17.76 17.84 4.33
CA SER A 170 17.97 16.45 3.89
C SER A 170 17.60 15.44 4.99
N ALA A 171 18.00 15.69 6.24
CA ALA A 171 17.67 14.87 7.39
C ALA A 171 16.15 14.81 7.61
N LEU A 172 15.47 15.95 7.51
CA LEU A 172 14.01 16.03 7.65
C LEU A 172 13.28 15.32 6.51
N LYS A 173 13.81 15.33 5.28
CA LYS A 173 13.28 14.51 4.18
C LYS A 173 13.43 13.01 4.44
N SER A 174 14.59 12.56 4.92
CA SER A 174 14.81 11.15 5.30
C SER A 174 13.86 10.71 6.40
N ALA A 175 13.76 11.50 7.48
CA ALA A 175 12.86 11.21 8.61
C ALA A 175 11.39 11.13 8.18
N ARG A 176 10.95 11.98 7.23
CA ARG A 176 9.60 11.90 6.65
C ARG A 176 9.40 10.62 5.83
N ALA A 177 10.39 10.20 5.05
CA ALA A 177 10.33 8.96 4.29
C ALA A 177 10.24 7.73 5.21
N GLU A 178 11.05 7.70 6.27
CA GLU A 178 11.02 6.65 7.29
C GLU A 178 9.67 6.63 8.04
N ASN A 179 9.14 7.79 8.40
CA ASN A 179 7.83 7.88 9.05
C ASN A 179 6.70 7.41 8.12
N MET A 180 6.74 7.74 6.82
CA MET A 180 5.79 7.19 5.85
C MET A 180 5.87 5.66 5.78
N GLN A 181 7.07 5.07 5.76
CA GLN A 181 7.24 3.62 5.79
C GLN A 181 6.68 3.00 7.08
N LEU A 182 6.84 3.65 8.23
CA LEU A 182 6.26 3.19 9.50
C LEU A 182 4.73 3.25 9.48
N VAL A 183 4.15 4.31 8.92
CA VAL A 183 2.70 4.44 8.74
C VAL A 183 2.15 3.33 7.83
N ASP A 184 2.83 3.02 6.74
CA ASP A 184 2.42 1.94 5.83
C ASP A 184 2.52 0.57 6.52
N LYS A 185 3.60 0.29 7.26
CA LYS A 185 3.73 -0.93 8.07
C LYS A 185 2.63 -1.05 9.13
N LEU A 186 2.23 0.06 9.76
CA LEU A 186 1.12 0.06 10.73
C LEU A 186 -0.20 -0.28 10.05
N ARG A 187 -0.47 0.26 8.86
CA ARG A 187 -1.66 -0.06 8.07
C ARG A 187 -1.70 -1.55 7.70
N ASP A 188 -0.58 -2.11 7.28
CA ASP A 188 -0.48 -3.54 6.96
C ASP A 188 -0.73 -4.41 8.21
N CYS A 189 -0.16 -4.04 9.36
CA CYS A 189 -0.41 -4.71 10.64
C CYS A 189 -1.91 -4.69 11.03
N ASP A 190 -2.59 -3.56 10.84
CA ASP A 190 -4.03 -3.44 11.11
C ASP A 190 -4.85 -4.31 10.14
N ALA A 191 -4.48 -4.35 8.86
CA ALA A 191 -5.10 -5.22 7.87
C ALA A 191 -4.94 -6.70 8.26
N PHE A 192 -3.73 -7.13 8.61
CA PHE A 192 -3.46 -8.51 9.07
C PHE A 192 -4.21 -8.84 10.37
N ARG A 193 -4.34 -7.90 11.31
CA ARG A 193 -5.15 -8.11 12.52
C ARG A 193 -6.62 -8.37 12.18
N LEU A 194 -7.17 -7.63 11.22
CA LEU A 194 -8.56 -7.74 10.82
C LEU A 194 -8.82 -9.07 10.08
N GLU A 195 -7.92 -9.46 9.18
CA GLU A 195 -7.95 -10.76 8.50
C GLU A 195 -7.82 -11.93 9.49
N ASN A 196 -6.86 -11.87 10.42
CA ASN A 196 -6.68 -12.90 11.45
C ASN A 196 -7.90 -13.00 12.37
N GLY A 197 -8.53 -11.87 12.71
CA GLY A 197 -9.82 -11.84 13.40
C GLY A 197 -10.93 -12.56 12.63
N GLY A 198 -11.02 -12.33 11.31
CA GLY A 198 -11.95 -13.03 10.42
C GLY A 198 -11.71 -14.53 10.34
N LEU A 199 -10.44 -14.94 10.19
CA LEU A 199 -10.03 -16.36 10.15
C LEU A 199 -10.35 -17.07 11.48
N LYS A 200 -10.08 -16.44 12.62
CA LYS A 200 -10.46 -16.99 13.94
C LYS A 200 -11.96 -17.24 14.06
N LEU A 201 -12.78 -16.31 13.56
CA LEU A 201 -14.23 -16.49 13.55
C LEU A 201 -14.66 -17.64 12.64
N GLN A 202 -14.04 -17.80 11.47
CA GLN A 202 -14.30 -18.93 10.58
C GLN A 202 -13.92 -20.26 11.21
N VAL A 203 -12.75 -20.34 11.86
CA VAL A 203 -12.31 -21.54 12.58
C VAL A 203 -13.31 -21.89 13.69
N SER A 204 -13.74 -20.93 14.50
CA SER A 204 -14.75 -21.16 15.55
C SER A 204 -16.06 -21.70 14.98
N ARG A 205 -16.54 -21.16 13.83
CA ARG A 205 -17.75 -21.68 13.17
C ARG A 205 -17.58 -23.11 12.67
N LEU A 206 -16.43 -23.42 12.07
CA LEU A 206 -16.13 -24.77 11.60
C LEU A 206 -16.01 -25.76 12.76
N GLU A 207 -15.42 -25.36 13.89
CA GLU A 207 -15.35 -26.19 15.10
C GLU A 207 -16.74 -26.53 15.62
N ASP A 208 -17.66 -25.56 15.66
CA ASP A 208 -19.04 -25.80 16.09
C ASP A 208 -19.80 -26.70 15.11
N GLU A 209 -19.60 -26.51 13.81
CA GLU A 209 -20.17 -27.39 12.78
C GLU A 209 -19.63 -28.81 12.88
N VAL A 210 -18.33 -28.99 13.13
CA VAL A 210 -17.71 -30.30 13.38
C VAL A 210 -18.32 -30.97 14.61
N LYS A 211 -18.53 -30.23 15.71
CA LYS A 211 -19.20 -30.77 16.91
C LYS A 211 -20.64 -31.21 16.59
N ARG A 212 -21.38 -30.39 15.86
CA ARG A 212 -22.75 -30.70 15.42
C ARG A 212 -22.79 -31.97 14.57
N LEU A 213 -21.91 -32.08 13.58
CA LEU A 213 -21.83 -33.25 12.70
C LEU A 213 -21.42 -34.50 13.47
N ARG A 214 -20.47 -34.41 14.42
CA ARG A 214 -20.13 -35.55 15.29
C ARG A 214 -21.34 -36.03 16.11
N ALA A 215 -22.11 -35.11 16.69
CA ALA A 215 -23.30 -35.48 17.44
C ALA A 215 -24.35 -36.19 16.56
N VAL A 216 -24.52 -35.75 15.31
CA VAL A 216 -25.40 -36.41 14.33
C VAL A 216 -24.90 -37.81 14.00
N VAL A 217 -23.60 -37.99 13.75
CA VAL A 217 -23.00 -39.30 13.46
C VAL A 217 -23.19 -40.26 14.64
N SER A 218 -22.87 -39.83 15.87
CA SER A 218 -23.06 -40.67 17.06
C SER A 218 -24.52 -41.05 17.28
N LYS A 219 -25.47 -40.16 16.97
CA LYS A 219 -26.90 -40.48 17.01
C LYS A 219 -27.27 -41.53 15.96
N MET A 220 -26.82 -41.36 14.71
CA MET A 220 -27.09 -42.32 13.65
C MET A 220 -26.49 -43.69 13.94
N GLU A 221 -25.30 -43.76 14.54
CA GLU A 221 -24.68 -45.02 14.96
C GLU A 221 -25.50 -45.73 16.03
N TRP A 222 -26.03 -44.98 17.00
CA TRP A 222 -26.92 -45.52 18.03
C TRP A 222 -28.24 -46.02 17.42
N ASP A 223 -28.88 -45.19 16.58
CA ASP A 223 -30.13 -45.55 15.87
C ASP A 223 -29.91 -46.81 14.99
N ARG A 224 -28.73 -46.93 14.36
CA ARG A 224 -28.37 -48.12 13.57
C ARG A 224 -28.29 -49.36 14.46
N GLY A 225 -27.63 -49.26 15.62
CA GLY A 225 -27.54 -50.37 16.58
C GLY A 225 -28.91 -50.83 17.10
N GLU A 226 -29.80 -49.91 17.43
CA GLU A 226 -31.18 -50.28 17.81
C GLU A 226 -31.95 -50.96 16.68
N ASN A 227 -31.81 -50.43 15.46
CA ASN A 227 -32.45 -51.02 14.28
C ASN A 227 -31.92 -52.42 13.98
N GLU A 228 -30.62 -52.66 14.10
CA GLU A 228 -29.99 -53.98 13.94
C GLU A 228 -30.52 -54.99 14.97
N LEU A 229 -30.65 -54.58 16.25
CA LEU A 229 -31.21 -55.42 17.31
C LEU A 229 -32.70 -55.71 17.08
N SER A 230 -33.48 -54.69 16.70
CA SER A 230 -34.91 -54.82 16.39
C SER A 230 -35.13 -55.73 15.19
N PHE A 231 -34.32 -55.59 14.14
CA PHE A 231 -34.37 -56.44 12.95
C PHE A 231 -34.01 -57.89 13.29
N SER A 232 -32.93 -58.13 14.04
CA SER A 232 -32.52 -59.47 14.48
C SER A 232 -33.61 -60.12 15.34
N SER A 233 -34.23 -59.38 16.26
CA SER A 233 -35.35 -59.87 17.06
C SER A 233 -36.56 -60.28 16.20
N LYS A 234 -36.92 -59.46 15.21
CA LYS A 234 -38.00 -59.77 14.26
C LYS A 234 -37.65 -61.00 13.40
N GLN A 235 -36.40 -61.11 12.97
CA GLN A 235 -35.93 -62.26 12.20
C GLN A 235 -36.05 -63.55 13.01
N CYS A 236 -35.54 -63.60 14.26
CA CYS A 236 -35.67 -64.80 15.10
C CYS A 236 -37.14 -65.17 15.38
N LYS A 237 -38.02 -64.18 15.55
CA LYS A 237 -39.46 -64.42 15.69
C LYS A 237 -40.05 -65.07 14.44
N LEU A 238 -39.75 -64.51 13.27
CA LEU A 238 -40.22 -65.06 11.98
C LEU A 238 -39.67 -66.47 11.72
N GLU A 239 -38.39 -66.72 12.04
CA GLU A 239 -37.80 -68.06 11.95
C GLU A 239 -38.50 -69.05 12.88
N SER A 240 -38.79 -68.64 14.13
CA SER A 240 -39.52 -69.48 15.09
C SER A 240 -40.96 -69.76 14.64
N ASP A 241 -41.66 -68.76 14.11
CA ASP A 241 -43.03 -68.92 13.60
C ASP A 241 -43.06 -69.78 12.32
N LEU A 242 -42.06 -69.66 11.44
CA LEU A 242 -41.89 -70.52 10.27
C LEU A 242 -41.73 -71.98 10.68
N MET A 243 -40.85 -72.25 11.66
CA MET A 243 -40.64 -73.60 12.19
C MET A 243 -41.93 -74.18 12.78
N ARG A 244 -42.68 -73.38 13.55
CA ARG A 244 -43.97 -73.80 14.11
C ARG A 244 -44.99 -74.12 13.02
N ALA A 245 -45.11 -73.26 11.99
CA ALA A 245 -46.01 -73.50 10.87
C ALA A 245 -45.61 -74.76 10.08
N GLN A 246 -44.30 -74.99 9.90
CA GLN A 246 -43.79 -76.19 9.24
C GLN A 246 -44.12 -77.47 10.03
N GLU A 247 -43.97 -77.45 11.35
CA GLU A 247 -44.40 -78.54 12.22
C GLU A 247 -45.92 -78.79 12.15
N GLU A 248 -46.72 -77.74 12.13
CA GLU A 248 -48.18 -77.84 11.98
C GLU A 248 -48.58 -78.44 10.63
N VAL A 249 -47.96 -78.02 9.54
CA VAL A 249 -48.18 -78.59 8.20
C VAL A 249 -47.80 -80.07 8.16
N GLN A 250 -46.66 -80.46 8.74
CA GLN A 250 -46.26 -81.87 8.82
C GLN A 250 -47.28 -82.68 9.63
N ARG A 251 -47.71 -82.17 10.79
CA ARG A 251 -48.72 -82.83 11.64
C ARG A 251 -50.05 -83.01 10.90
N LEU A 252 -50.52 -81.97 10.19
CA LEU A 252 -51.74 -82.04 9.40
C LEU A 252 -51.60 -82.98 8.20
N SER A 253 -50.43 -83.02 7.55
CA SER A 253 -50.15 -83.95 6.46
C SER A 253 -50.16 -85.41 6.93
N CYS A 254 -49.64 -85.71 8.14
CA CYS A 254 -49.74 -87.04 8.73
C CYS A 254 -51.20 -87.43 8.98
N LYS A 255 -51.99 -86.55 9.61
CA LYS A 255 -53.42 -86.78 9.83
C LYS A 255 -54.22 -86.96 8.54
N LEU A 256 -53.90 -86.18 7.51
CA LEU A 256 -54.52 -86.32 6.19
C LEU A 256 -54.20 -87.68 5.58
N LYS A 257 -52.96 -88.15 5.73
CA LYS A 257 -52.56 -89.48 5.25
C LYS A 257 -53.29 -90.59 6.00
N GLU A 258 -53.36 -90.51 7.33
CA GLU A 258 -54.13 -91.46 8.17
C GLU A 258 -55.60 -91.52 7.75
N ALA A 259 -56.25 -90.36 7.60
CA ALA A 259 -57.64 -90.29 7.15
C ALA A 259 -57.83 -90.81 5.70
N GLN A 260 -56.85 -90.58 4.83
CA GLN A 260 -56.87 -91.10 3.47
C GLN A 260 -56.72 -92.63 3.46
N ASP A 261 -55.82 -93.19 4.27
CA ASP A 261 -55.64 -94.64 4.41
C ASP A 261 -56.92 -95.28 4.99
N GLU A 262 -57.51 -94.68 6.02
CA GLU A 262 -58.80 -95.11 6.60
C GLU A 262 -59.93 -95.09 5.56
N LYS A 263 -60.03 -94.00 4.77
CA LYS A 263 -60.98 -93.92 3.66
C LYS A 263 -60.76 -95.05 2.66
N THR A 264 -59.52 -95.31 2.25
CA THR A 264 -59.26 -96.41 1.29
C THR A 264 -59.64 -97.78 1.86
N ALA A 265 -59.44 -98.01 3.15
CA ALA A 265 -59.88 -99.24 3.81
C ALA A 265 -61.42 -99.36 3.81
N LEU A 266 -62.13 -98.27 4.11
CA LEU A 266 -63.59 -98.21 4.03
C LEU A 266 -64.11 -98.41 2.60
N ASP A 267 -63.47 -97.81 1.59
CA ASP A 267 -63.84 -97.98 0.18
C ASP A 267 -63.69 -99.45 -0.25
N VAL A 268 -62.60 -100.11 0.16
CA VAL A 268 -62.39 -101.55 -0.08
C VAL A 268 -63.48 -102.39 0.59
N MET A 269 -63.79 -102.11 1.86
CA MET A 269 -64.88 -102.80 2.58
C MET A 269 -66.23 -102.58 1.89
N THR A 270 -66.50 -101.36 1.43
CA THR A 270 -67.74 -101.02 0.72
C THR A 270 -67.86 -101.81 -0.58
N GLU A 271 -66.79 -101.93 -1.37
CA GLU A 271 -66.81 -102.77 -2.58
C GLU A 271 -66.99 -104.26 -2.24
N GLN A 272 -66.35 -104.77 -1.19
CA GLN A 272 -66.56 -106.16 -0.74
C GLN A 272 -68.01 -106.41 -0.33
N VAL A 273 -68.63 -105.48 0.41
CA VAL A 273 -70.06 -105.55 0.77
C VAL A 273 -70.93 -105.47 -0.49
N ARG A 274 -70.62 -104.58 -1.42
CA ARG A 274 -71.38 -104.45 -2.68
C ARG A 274 -71.35 -105.75 -3.50
N LEU A 275 -70.17 -106.36 -3.64
CA LEU A 275 -69.99 -107.66 -4.30
C LEU A 275 -70.74 -108.77 -3.58
N PHE A 276 -70.72 -108.77 -2.23
CA PHE A 276 -71.48 -109.73 -1.43
C PHE A 276 -72.99 -109.58 -1.63
N VAL A 277 -73.52 -108.35 -1.62
CA VAL A 277 -74.93 -108.08 -1.91
C VAL A 277 -75.32 -108.61 -3.30
N GLN A 278 -74.47 -108.40 -4.32
CA GLN A 278 -74.70 -108.99 -5.65
C GLN A 278 -74.72 -110.53 -5.64
N LEU A 279 -73.91 -111.18 -4.80
CA LEU A 279 -73.87 -112.63 -4.65
C LEU A 279 -75.15 -113.19 -4.01
N ILE A 280 -75.67 -112.54 -2.96
CA ILE A 280 -76.91 -112.97 -2.27
C ILE A 280 -78.19 -112.62 -3.04
N CYS A 281 -78.13 -111.67 -3.98
CA CYS A 281 -79.26 -111.33 -4.85
C CYS A 281 -79.30 -112.15 -6.15
N GLN A 282 -78.52 -113.23 -6.27
CA GLN A 282 -78.57 -114.08 -7.46
C GLN A 282 -79.92 -114.83 -7.57
N PRO A 283 -80.48 -114.99 -8.78
CA PRO A 283 -81.81 -115.57 -8.99
C PRO A 283 -81.92 -117.09 -8.70
N ASN A 284 -80.83 -117.73 -8.25
CA ASN A 284 -80.70 -119.19 -8.18
C ASN A 284 -80.75 -119.75 -6.76
N PHE A 285 -81.14 -118.97 -5.75
CA PHE A 285 -81.35 -119.54 -4.42
C PHE A 285 -82.57 -120.48 -4.41
N PHE A 286 -82.39 -121.66 -3.81
CA PHE A 286 -83.48 -122.61 -3.65
C PHE A 286 -84.40 -122.16 -2.53
N VAL A 287 -85.67 -121.97 -2.84
CA VAL A 287 -86.70 -121.66 -1.85
C VAL A 287 -87.40 -122.96 -1.46
N VAL A 288 -87.43 -123.26 -0.17
CA VAL A 288 -88.09 -124.43 0.39
C VAL A 288 -89.26 -124.04 1.29
N LYS A 289 -90.25 -124.92 1.41
CA LYS A 289 -91.50 -124.63 2.13
C LYS A 289 -91.28 -124.53 3.63
N ASP A 290 -90.51 -125.46 4.20
CA ASP A 290 -90.31 -125.65 5.63
C ASP A 290 -89.06 -126.53 5.90
N ALA A 291 -88.89 -126.99 7.14
CA ALA A 291 -87.80 -127.86 7.56
C ALA A 291 -87.74 -129.22 6.83
N THR A 292 -88.74 -129.55 6.00
CA THR A 292 -88.74 -130.78 5.16
C THR A 292 -87.96 -130.62 3.85
N LEU A 293 -87.43 -129.41 3.57
CA LEU A 293 -86.60 -129.07 2.40
C LEU A 293 -87.30 -129.30 1.04
N GLN A 294 -88.63 -129.35 1.02
CA GLN A 294 -89.38 -129.49 -0.22
C GLN A 294 -89.31 -128.21 -1.07
N PRO A 295 -89.08 -128.31 -2.40
CA PRO A 295 -89.05 -127.16 -3.28
C PRO A 295 -90.40 -126.44 -3.28
N VAL A 296 -90.32 -125.11 -3.23
CA VAL A 296 -91.48 -124.24 -3.39
C VAL A 296 -91.95 -124.23 -4.85
N ASP A 297 -93.26 -124.31 -5.03
CA ASP A 297 -93.88 -124.18 -6.35
C ASP A 297 -93.87 -122.71 -6.81
N ARG A 298 -93.46 -122.45 -8.07
CA ARG A 298 -93.14 -121.10 -8.56
C ARG A 298 -94.38 -120.21 -8.79
N ASN A 299 -95.58 -120.79 -8.86
CA ASN A 299 -96.82 -120.09 -9.27
C ASN A 299 -97.81 -119.80 -8.12
N ARG A 300 -97.32 -119.66 -6.89
CA ARG A 300 -98.17 -119.42 -5.71
C ARG A 300 -98.53 -117.95 -5.52
N ALA A 301 -99.67 -117.70 -4.88
CA ALA A 301 -100.20 -116.36 -4.59
C ALA A 301 -99.43 -115.61 -3.48
N GLU A 302 -98.74 -116.32 -2.58
CA GLU A 302 -98.03 -115.72 -1.44
C GLU A 302 -96.52 -116.04 -1.45
N PRO A 303 -95.63 -115.05 -1.27
CA PRO A 303 -94.18 -115.25 -1.26
C PRO A 303 -93.69 -115.76 0.10
N THR A 304 -94.15 -116.92 0.58
CA THR A 304 -93.82 -117.47 1.91
C THR A 304 -92.92 -118.70 1.84
N GLY A 305 -91.63 -118.60 2.18
CA GLY A 305 -90.74 -119.76 2.20
C GLY A 305 -89.36 -119.44 2.72
N TYR A 306 -88.60 -120.47 3.07
CA TYR A 306 -87.23 -120.34 3.55
C TYR A 306 -86.27 -120.38 2.37
N VAL A 307 -85.38 -119.40 2.30
CA VAL A 307 -84.31 -119.36 1.30
C VAL A 307 -83.13 -120.18 1.80
N LEU A 308 -82.75 -121.22 1.08
CA LEU A 308 -81.54 -121.98 1.37
C LEU A 308 -80.32 -121.22 0.89
N VAL A 309 -79.67 -120.53 1.82
CA VAL A 309 -78.41 -119.83 1.57
C VAL A 309 -77.25 -120.79 1.84
N PRO A 310 -76.31 -121.00 0.89
CA PRO A 310 -75.13 -121.81 1.15
C PRO A 310 -74.35 -121.27 2.35
N LEU A 311 -73.90 -122.17 3.22
CA LEU A 311 -73.15 -121.79 4.43
C LEU A 311 -71.90 -120.95 4.09
N THR A 312 -71.25 -121.22 2.97
CA THR A 312 -70.10 -120.42 2.49
C THR A 312 -70.44 -118.96 2.26
N VAL A 313 -71.66 -118.67 1.77
CA VAL A 313 -72.16 -117.31 1.55
C VAL A 313 -72.49 -116.65 2.90
N LEU A 314 -73.11 -117.38 3.84
CA LEU A 314 -73.36 -116.85 5.19
C LEU A 314 -72.06 -116.52 5.94
N LEU A 315 -71.07 -117.41 5.88
CA LEU A 315 -69.75 -117.20 6.48
C LEU A 315 -68.99 -116.05 5.83
N GLN A 316 -69.12 -115.89 4.51
CA GLN A 316 -68.55 -114.74 3.80
C GLN A 316 -69.21 -113.43 4.25
N GLY A 317 -70.54 -113.38 4.38
CA GLY A 317 -71.24 -112.20 4.92
C GLY A 317 -70.84 -111.87 6.36
N PHE A 318 -70.71 -112.90 7.21
CA PHE A 318 -70.22 -112.75 8.57
C PHE A 318 -68.80 -112.16 8.62
N SER A 319 -67.93 -112.54 7.68
CA SER A 319 -66.57 -112.00 7.55
C SER A 319 -66.49 -110.55 7.06
N LEU A 320 -67.61 -109.93 6.70
CA LEU A 320 -67.69 -108.52 6.29
C LEU A 320 -68.26 -107.60 7.38
N LEU A 321 -68.84 -108.16 8.43
CA LEU A 321 -69.32 -107.38 9.57
C LEU A 321 -68.13 -106.72 10.30
N PRO A 322 -68.31 -105.54 10.90
CA PRO A 322 -67.39 -105.00 11.89
C PRO A 322 -67.10 -106.04 12.99
N THR A 323 -65.91 -106.02 13.58
CA THR A 323 -65.54 -106.94 14.67
C THR A 323 -66.53 -106.90 15.82
N ASP A 324 -66.99 -105.71 16.19
CA ASP A 324 -67.95 -105.50 17.27
C ASP A 324 -69.31 -106.17 16.96
N ASP A 325 -69.74 -106.11 15.70
CA ASP A 325 -70.99 -106.73 15.24
C ASP A 325 -70.84 -108.26 15.10
N ARG A 326 -69.66 -108.76 14.73
CA ARG A 326 -69.38 -110.21 14.70
C ARG A 326 -69.48 -110.81 16.08
N ASP A 327 -68.90 -110.15 17.07
CA ASP A 327 -68.91 -110.60 18.46
C ASP A 327 -70.34 -110.60 19.00
N ALA A 328 -71.15 -109.57 18.70
CA ALA A 328 -72.56 -109.53 19.05
C ALA A 328 -73.37 -110.68 18.42
N VAL A 329 -73.10 -111.04 17.16
CA VAL A 329 -73.73 -112.18 16.48
C VAL A 329 -73.31 -113.49 17.14
N ILE A 330 -72.01 -113.70 17.42
CA ILE A 330 -71.52 -114.90 18.12
C ILE A 330 -72.20 -115.04 19.50
N GLU A 331 -72.28 -113.96 20.27
CA GLU A 331 -72.95 -113.94 21.57
C GLU A 331 -74.45 -114.26 21.44
N SER A 332 -75.13 -113.77 20.41
CA SER A 332 -76.55 -114.09 20.18
C SER A 332 -76.82 -115.58 19.97
N TYR A 333 -75.88 -116.30 19.33
CA TYR A 333 -75.95 -117.75 19.15
C TYR A 333 -75.60 -118.53 20.41
N LYS A 334 -74.71 -118.02 21.27
CA LYS A 334 -74.40 -118.63 22.58
C LYS A 334 -75.62 -118.66 23.52
N VAL A 335 -76.49 -117.66 23.44
CA VAL A 335 -77.72 -117.58 24.25
C VAL A 335 -78.80 -118.58 23.81
N HIS A 336 -78.72 -119.10 22.58
CA HIS A 336 -79.70 -120.04 22.00
C HIS A 336 -79.17 -121.48 21.88
N LEU A 337 -77.99 -121.76 22.42
CA LEU A 337 -77.46 -123.12 22.56
C LEU A 337 -77.95 -123.70 23.91
N PRO A 338 -78.65 -124.85 23.92
CA PRO A 338 -79.13 -125.50 25.15
C PRO A 338 -78.01 -126.02 26.06
#